data_AF-A0A2V3UPL8-F1
#
_entry.id   AF-A0A2V3UPL8-F1
#
_cell.length_a   1.000
_cell.length_b   1.000
_cell.length_c   1.000
_cell.angle_alpha   90.00
_cell.angle_beta   90.00
_cell.angle_gamma   90.00
#
_symmetry.space_group_name_H-M   'P 1'
#
loop_
_entity.id
_entity.type
_entity.pdbx_description
1 polymer ?
#
loop_
_entity_poly.entity_id
_entity_poly.type
_entity_poly.pdbx_seq_one_letter_code
_entity_poly.pdbx_strand_id
1 'polypeptide(L)'
;MPEAEARADPAAAWADALRVADLFAADPHGLGGIVLRAGAGPVRDLWLAALRERFAGPIHRMPPGIADDRLIGGLDLPATLRTGRPVAQRGLLAEADGGVVVVPMAERLERGTVARLASSLDTGELALERDGLALRLPARFGLVLLDEGQARDGQEDETVSAALADRLAFRIDLSAVGLRDAVPLPSPLSSPPGEGGAPASEPDAALCAVAQALGIDSLRAPLLALRAARRIAAAEERDSVGETDLIKAARLVLAPRATRLPPAPQPPDDAENDAGEQGEPQAPSPEEAPRDEASEAAETPRAFEEVVIEAARAALPKDLLARLLAGGKPLTGSAAGRMGAASASPRKGRPVGSRAGDPRRGPLDLIATLRAAAPWQGLRRTGDEDRRIVVAPEDFRIRRLKRRSETTTIFCVDASGSAALERLAEAKGAVELLLAESYVRRDRIALVAFRGTRADIVLPPTRSLVRAKRALAGLPGGGGTPLAAGLDAAALVALGVRRSGGNPVIVLLTDGRANVARSGLGGRALAGEEALAAGRLLRAQGLRTLVIDTGNRPDGARRLAEAAQARYCPLPHADAGSLSAAVRAATA
;
A
#
# COMPACT_ATOMS: atom_id res chain seq x y z
N MET A 1 -29.03 24.46 -4.76
CA MET A 1 -29.46 23.83 -6.03
C MET A 1 -28.89 24.67 -7.16
N PRO A 2 -27.99 24.18 -8.04
CA PRO A 2 -27.38 22.85 -8.12
C PRO A 2 -25.83 22.92 -8.21
N GLU A 3 -25.11 22.44 -7.20
CA GLU A 3 -23.79 21.86 -7.44
C GLU A 3 -24.01 20.34 -7.44
N ALA A 4 -24.50 19.85 -8.58
CA ALA A 4 -24.47 18.43 -8.86
C ALA A 4 -23.00 18.05 -9.03
N GLU A 5 -22.36 17.70 -7.92
CA GLU A 5 -21.12 16.95 -7.90
C GLU A 5 -21.29 15.80 -8.90
N ALA A 6 -20.60 15.88 -10.04
CA ALA A 6 -20.54 14.77 -10.99
C ALA A 6 -19.87 13.58 -10.29
N ARG A 7 -20.70 12.79 -9.62
CA ARG A 7 -20.40 11.47 -9.06
C ARG A 7 -20.27 10.55 -10.29
N ALA A 8 -19.19 9.78 -10.39
CA ALA A 8 -19.06 8.81 -11.47
C ALA A 8 -20.35 7.96 -11.52
N ASP A 9 -20.94 7.84 -12.71
CA ASP A 9 -22.23 7.16 -12.88
C ASP A 9 -22.13 5.70 -12.39
N PRO A 10 -22.82 5.32 -11.30
CA PRO A 10 -22.75 3.98 -10.75
C PRO A 10 -23.16 2.89 -11.75
N ALA A 11 -24.08 3.20 -12.68
CA ALA A 11 -24.50 2.28 -13.71
C ALA A 11 -23.41 2.04 -14.75
N ALA A 12 -22.68 3.09 -15.15
CA ALA A 12 -21.53 2.97 -16.05
C ALA A 12 -20.39 2.16 -15.42
N ALA A 13 -20.11 2.37 -14.12
CA ALA A 13 -19.10 1.60 -13.38
C ALA A 13 -19.46 0.11 -13.31
N TRP A 14 -20.74 -0.22 -13.09
CA TRP A 14 -21.21 -1.60 -13.12
C TRP A 14 -21.10 -2.23 -14.52
N ALA A 15 -21.51 -1.52 -15.57
CA ALA A 15 -21.40 -1.99 -16.95
C ALA A 15 -19.94 -2.27 -17.35
N ASP A 16 -19.01 -1.42 -16.95
CA ASP A 16 -17.59 -1.64 -17.17
C ASP A 16 -17.05 -2.84 -16.39
N ALA A 17 -17.51 -3.04 -15.15
CA ALA A 17 -17.13 -4.19 -14.37
C ALA A 17 -17.56 -5.51 -15.03
N LEU A 18 -18.74 -5.54 -15.68
CA LEU A 18 -19.20 -6.70 -16.43
C LEU A 18 -18.39 -6.92 -17.70
N ARG A 19 -18.08 -5.87 -18.47
CA ARG A 19 -17.18 -5.95 -19.64
C ARG A 19 -15.80 -6.47 -19.24
N VAL A 20 -15.25 -6.02 -18.12
CA VAL A 20 -13.98 -6.52 -17.60
C VAL A 20 -14.06 -8.01 -17.27
N ALA A 21 -15.18 -8.47 -16.70
CA ALA A 21 -15.39 -9.89 -16.44
C ALA A 21 -15.41 -10.72 -17.74
N ASP A 22 -16.03 -10.22 -18.82
CA ASP A 22 -16.01 -10.86 -20.14
C ASP A 22 -14.57 -10.95 -20.69
N LEU A 23 -13.85 -9.83 -20.72
CA LEU A 23 -12.47 -9.77 -21.23
C LEU A 23 -11.53 -10.67 -20.44
N PHE A 24 -11.62 -10.63 -19.11
CA PHE A 24 -10.79 -11.45 -18.23
C PHE A 24 -11.09 -12.94 -18.35
N ALA A 25 -12.37 -13.34 -18.50
CA ALA A 25 -12.73 -14.74 -18.66
C ALA A 25 -12.15 -15.35 -19.95
N ALA A 26 -11.96 -14.55 -21.01
CA ALA A 26 -11.39 -15.02 -22.27
C ALA A 26 -9.88 -15.29 -22.21
N ASP A 27 -9.13 -14.54 -21.40
CA ASP A 27 -7.68 -14.71 -21.21
C ASP A 27 -7.23 -14.34 -19.78
N PRO A 28 -7.50 -15.20 -18.78
CA PRO A 28 -7.20 -14.88 -17.38
C PRO A 28 -5.71 -14.66 -17.10
N HIS A 29 -4.84 -15.46 -17.71
CA HIS A 29 -3.40 -15.39 -17.50
C HIS A 29 -2.76 -14.24 -18.29
N GLY A 30 -3.11 -14.05 -19.57
CA GLY A 30 -2.54 -12.98 -20.38
C GLY A 30 -2.94 -11.59 -19.91
N LEU A 31 -4.14 -11.42 -19.33
CA LEU A 31 -4.55 -10.18 -18.68
C LEU A 31 -4.10 -10.09 -17.21
N GLY A 32 -3.49 -11.16 -16.67
CA GLY A 32 -2.95 -11.27 -15.32
C GLY A 32 -3.99 -11.29 -14.18
N GLY A 33 -5.03 -10.46 -14.27
CA GLY A 33 -6.09 -10.41 -13.27
C GLY A 33 -6.80 -9.07 -13.10
N ILE A 34 -7.59 -9.02 -12.03
CA ILE A 34 -8.46 -7.93 -11.64
C ILE A 34 -8.21 -7.57 -10.17
N VAL A 35 -8.01 -6.29 -9.88
CA VAL A 35 -8.18 -5.72 -8.54
C VAL A 35 -9.60 -5.20 -8.42
N LEU A 36 -10.40 -5.81 -7.55
CA LEU A 36 -11.78 -5.43 -7.31
C LEU A 36 -11.91 -4.80 -5.92
N ARG A 37 -12.09 -3.47 -5.87
CA ARG A 37 -12.39 -2.76 -4.64
C ARG A 37 -13.90 -2.79 -4.38
N ALA A 38 -14.29 -3.57 -3.38
CA ALA A 38 -15.68 -3.69 -2.96
C ALA A 38 -15.74 -4.25 -1.53
N GLY A 39 -16.58 -3.65 -0.68
CA GLY A 39 -16.90 -4.25 0.61
C GLY A 39 -17.57 -5.62 0.45
N ALA A 40 -17.50 -6.45 1.50
CA ALA A 40 -18.27 -7.68 1.52
C ALA A 40 -19.78 -7.39 1.47
N GLY A 41 -20.44 -7.84 0.40
CA GLY A 41 -21.85 -7.55 0.18
C GLY A 41 -22.37 -8.02 -1.18
N PRO A 42 -23.67 -7.79 -1.44
CA PRO A 42 -24.38 -8.40 -2.57
C PRO A 42 -23.86 -7.95 -3.93
N VAL A 43 -23.40 -6.70 -4.08
CA VAL A 43 -22.85 -6.19 -5.35
C VAL A 43 -21.58 -6.96 -5.76
N ARG A 44 -20.68 -7.20 -4.81
CA ARG A 44 -19.48 -8.01 -5.04
C ARG A 44 -19.84 -9.45 -5.39
N ASP A 45 -20.79 -10.03 -4.67
CA ASP A 45 -21.19 -11.42 -4.86
C ASP A 45 -21.89 -11.62 -6.21
N LEU A 46 -22.71 -10.65 -6.65
CA LEU A 46 -23.29 -10.61 -8.00
C LEU A 46 -22.22 -10.55 -9.08
N TRP A 47 -21.18 -9.73 -8.90
CA TRP A 47 -20.09 -9.64 -9.87
C TRP A 47 -19.26 -10.95 -9.91
N LEU A 48 -19.02 -11.58 -8.77
CA LEU A 48 -18.34 -12.89 -8.72
C LEU A 48 -19.18 -13.99 -9.38
N ALA A 49 -20.51 -13.96 -9.23
CA ALA A 49 -21.41 -14.85 -9.96
C ALA A 49 -21.35 -14.59 -11.47
N ALA A 50 -21.35 -13.32 -11.89
CA ALA A 50 -21.21 -12.91 -13.28
C ALA A 50 -19.93 -13.47 -13.92
N LEU A 51 -18.79 -13.36 -13.21
CA LEU A 51 -17.52 -13.92 -13.65
C LEU A 51 -17.57 -15.44 -13.75
N ARG A 52 -18.20 -16.12 -12.77
CA ARG A 52 -18.33 -17.57 -12.78
C ARG A 52 -19.13 -18.07 -13.99
N GLU A 53 -20.17 -17.36 -14.40
CA GLU A 53 -20.97 -17.69 -15.59
C GLU A 53 -20.18 -17.51 -16.90
N ARG A 54 -19.24 -16.56 -16.93
CA ARG A 54 -18.39 -16.26 -18.10
C ARG A 54 -17.19 -17.19 -18.23
N PHE A 55 -16.69 -17.72 -17.11
CA PHE A 55 -15.48 -18.53 -17.08
C PHE A 55 -15.78 -20.01 -16.80
N ALA A 56 -15.59 -20.86 -17.82
CA ALA A 56 -15.83 -22.30 -17.73
C ALA A 56 -14.75 -23.06 -16.95
N GLY A 57 -13.53 -22.51 -16.82
CA GLY A 57 -12.41 -23.15 -16.16
C GLY A 57 -12.53 -23.23 -14.63
N PRO A 58 -11.50 -23.80 -13.96
CA PRO A 58 -11.51 -23.94 -12.51
C PRO A 58 -11.29 -22.60 -11.82
N ILE A 59 -12.15 -22.28 -10.84
CA ILE A 59 -11.99 -21.12 -9.96
C ILE A 59 -11.65 -21.61 -8.55
N HIS A 60 -10.45 -21.29 -8.09
CA HIS A 60 -9.96 -21.64 -6.77
C HIS A 60 -9.99 -20.44 -5.84
N ARG A 61 -10.55 -20.59 -4.64
CA ARG A 61 -10.50 -19.54 -3.62
C ARG A 61 -9.32 -19.78 -2.68
N MET A 62 -8.43 -18.80 -2.55
CA MET A 62 -7.27 -18.89 -1.68
C MET A 62 -7.67 -18.68 -0.20
N PRO A 63 -7.34 -19.62 0.71
CA PRO A 63 -7.53 -19.40 2.13
C PRO A 63 -6.69 -18.24 2.66
N PRO A 64 -7.21 -17.42 3.58
CA PRO A 64 -6.43 -16.37 4.21
C PRO A 64 -5.28 -16.98 5.03
N GLY A 65 -4.06 -16.48 4.83
CA GLY A 65 -2.88 -16.98 5.52
C GLY A 65 -2.45 -18.40 5.09
N ILE A 66 -2.77 -18.80 3.85
CA ILE A 66 -2.31 -20.06 3.25
C ILE A 66 -0.80 -20.26 3.47
N ALA A 67 -0.42 -21.46 3.91
CA ALA A 67 0.96 -21.84 4.11
C ALA A 67 1.67 -22.11 2.77
N ASP A 68 2.99 -21.94 2.74
CA ASP A 68 3.80 -22.14 1.53
C ASP A 68 3.55 -23.52 0.90
N ASP A 69 3.53 -24.58 1.69
CA ASP A 69 3.33 -25.95 1.19
C ASP A 69 1.96 -26.17 0.54
N ARG A 70 0.92 -25.46 0.99
CA ARG A 70 -0.40 -25.50 0.34
C ARG A 70 -0.48 -24.56 -0.87
N LEU A 71 0.24 -23.44 -0.85
CA LEU A 71 0.24 -22.46 -1.94
C LEU A 71 1.02 -22.98 -3.15
N ILE A 72 2.29 -23.32 -2.94
CA ILE A 72 3.23 -23.72 -4.00
C ILE A 72 3.38 -25.24 -4.14
N GLY A 73 2.92 -26.01 -3.15
CA GLY A 73 3.17 -27.44 -3.08
C GLY A 73 4.41 -27.76 -2.26
N GLY A 74 4.72 -29.04 -2.18
CA GLY A 74 5.83 -29.52 -1.36
C GLY A 74 5.95 -31.03 -1.38
N LEU A 75 6.65 -31.57 -0.39
CA LEU A 75 6.78 -33.00 -0.21
C LEU A 75 5.51 -33.58 0.44
N ASP A 76 4.87 -34.54 -0.23
CA ASP A 76 3.86 -35.39 0.38
C ASP A 76 4.58 -36.33 1.36
N LEU A 77 4.59 -35.92 2.63
CA LEU A 77 5.32 -36.63 3.68
C LEU A 77 4.78 -38.07 3.88
N PRO A 78 3.47 -38.32 4.01
CA PRO A 78 2.93 -39.68 4.07
C PRO A 78 3.32 -40.55 2.88
N ALA A 79 3.18 -40.06 1.65
CA ALA A 79 3.52 -40.83 0.46
C ALA A 79 5.03 -41.08 0.38
N THR A 80 5.85 -40.07 0.66
CA THR A 80 7.32 -40.17 0.63
C THR A 80 7.84 -41.18 1.65
N LEU A 81 7.33 -41.16 2.88
CA LEU A 81 7.76 -42.08 3.93
C LEU A 81 7.37 -43.53 3.63
N ARG A 82 6.24 -43.74 2.94
CA ARG A 82 5.74 -45.05 2.51
C ARG A 82 6.50 -45.61 1.32
N THR A 83 6.82 -44.80 0.32
CA THR A 83 7.54 -45.24 -0.89
C THR A 83 9.06 -45.22 -0.74
N GLY A 84 9.58 -44.49 0.26
CA GLY A 84 11.02 -44.28 0.45
C GLY A 84 11.66 -43.38 -0.62
N ARG A 85 10.85 -42.71 -1.46
CA ARG A 85 11.29 -41.79 -2.52
C ARG A 85 10.50 -40.48 -2.42
N PRO A 86 11.10 -39.30 -2.70
CA PRO A 86 10.38 -38.03 -2.64
C PRO A 86 9.14 -38.01 -3.54
N VAL A 87 7.96 -37.83 -2.96
CA VAL A 87 6.69 -37.67 -3.68
C VAL A 87 6.23 -36.22 -3.54
N ALA A 88 6.00 -35.55 -4.67
CA ALA A 88 5.56 -34.17 -4.69
C ALA A 88 4.03 -34.06 -4.57
N GLN A 89 3.57 -33.10 -3.76
CA GLN A 89 2.19 -32.65 -3.68
C GLN A 89 2.04 -31.35 -4.47
N ARG A 90 1.05 -31.28 -5.36
CA ARG A 90 0.71 -30.04 -6.06
C ARG A 90 0.10 -29.03 -5.08
N GLY A 91 0.52 -27.78 -5.19
CA GLY A 91 -0.07 -26.66 -4.45
C GLY A 91 -1.21 -26.00 -5.22
N LEU A 92 -1.91 -25.08 -4.55
CA LEU A 92 -3.02 -24.31 -5.08
C LEU A 92 -2.71 -23.67 -6.44
N LEU A 93 -1.51 -23.09 -6.61
CA LEU A 93 -1.15 -22.39 -7.85
C LEU A 93 -0.98 -23.36 -9.04
N ALA A 94 -0.46 -24.56 -8.78
CA ALA A 94 -0.31 -25.59 -9.80
C ALA A 94 -1.63 -26.34 -10.07
N GLU A 95 -2.56 -26.36 -9.11
CA GLU A 95 -3.93 -26.84 -9.29
C GLU A 95 -4.76 -25.85 -10.12
N ALA A 96 -4.48 -24.54 -9.99
CA ALA A 96 -5.17 -23.47 -10.69
C ALA A 96 -4.64 -23.18 -12.10
N ASP A 97 -3.73 -23.99 -12.64
CA ASP A 97 -3.23 -23.86 -14.01
C ASP A 97 -4.38 -23.86 -15.03
N GLY A 98 -4.39 -22.88 -15.94
CA GLY A 98 -5.51 -22.63 -16.86
C GLY A 98 -6.78 -22.08 -16.20
N GLY A 99 -6.70 -21.68 -14.92
CA GLY A 99 -7.81 -21.28 -14.08
C GLY A 99 -7.74 -19.85 -13.55
N VAL A 100 -8.57 -19.59 -12.54
CA VAL A 100 -8.61 -18.32 -11.79
C VAL A 100 -8.41 -18.58 -10.31
N VAL A 101 -7.58 -17.76 -9.66
CA VAL A 101 -7.43 -17.75 -8.20
C VAL A 101 -8.06 -16.49 -7.61
N VAL A 102 -9.11 -16.68 -6.81
CA VAL A 102 -9.76 -15.60 -6.05
C VAL A 102 -9.06 -15.44 -4.72
N VAL A 103 -8.53 -14.25 -4.47
CA VAL A 103 -7.80 -13.89 -3.27
C VAL A 103 -8.65 -12.94 -2.41
N PRO A 104 -9.24 -13.42 -1.31
CA PRO A 104 -9.97 -12.58 -0.38
C PRO A 104 -9.02 -11.68 0.42
N MET A 105 -9.46 -10.47 0.76
CA MET A 105 -8.71 -9.51 1.58
C MET A 105 -7.27 -9.32 1.08
N ALA A 106 -7.12 -9.06 -0.22
CA ALA A 106 -5.84 -9.02 -0.90
C ALA A 106 -4.91 -7.92 -0.36
N GLU A 107 -5.47 -6.88 0.25
CA GLU A 107 -4.74 -5.83 0.96
C GLU A 107 -3.94 -6.34 2.17
N ARG A 108 -4.29 -7.52 2.70
CA ARG A 108 -3.65 -8.14 3.86
C ARG A 108 -2.62 -9.21 3.52
N LEU A 109 -2.29 -9.39 2.24
CA LEU A 109 -1.33 -10.43 1.84
C LEU A 109 0.06 -10.18 2.42
N GLU A 110 0.67 -11.25 2.91
CA GLU A 110 2.06 -11.19 3.37
C GLU A 110 3.02 -11.03 2.18
N ARG A 111 4.10 -10.25 2.36
CA ARG A 111 5.09 -9.96 1.31
C ARG A 111 5.64 -11.20 0.61
N GLY A 112 5.82 -12.31 1.33
CA GLY A 112 6.29 -13.58 0.75
C GLY A 112 5.28 -14.20 -0.21
N THR A 113 3.99 -14.16 0.13
CA THR A 113 2.91 -14.64 -0.73
C THR A 113 2.76 -13.75 -1.96
N VAL A 114 2.84 -12.42 -1.78
CA VAL A 114 2.87 -11.45 -2.88
C VAL A 114 4.00 -11.78 -3.86
N ALA A 115 5.22 -12.02 -3.37
CA ALA A 115 6.37 -12.31 -4.22
C ALA A 115 6.18 -13.59 -5.05
N ARG A 116 5.59 -14.65 -4.47
CA ARG A 116 5.34 -15.91 -5.17
C ARG A 116 4.24 -15.80 -6.22
N LEU A 117 3.13 -15.12 -5.89
CA LEU A 117 2.06 -14.85 -6.85
C LEU A 117 2.59 -14.02 -8.02
N ALA A 118 3.32 -12.94 -7.73
CA ALA A 118 3.94 -12.09 -8.74
C ALA A 118 4.92 -12.86 -9.63
N SER A 119 5.80 -13.67 -9.04
CA SER A 119 6.75 -14.48 -9.79
C SER A 119 6.06 -15.50 -10.68
N SER A 120 5.01 -16.16 -10.19
CA SER A 120 4.28 -17.18 -10.97
C SER A 120 3.51 -16.56 -12.13
N LEU A 121 2.95 -15.36 -11.94
CA LEU A 121 2.32 -14.59 -13.02
C LEU A 121 3.30 -14.14 -14.11
N ASP A 122 4.54 -13.80 -13.72
CA ASP A 122 5.55 -13.35 -14.69
C ASP A 122 6.07 -14.52 -15.54
N THR A 123 6.26 -15.70 -14.94
CA THR A 123 6.87 -16.86 -15.59
C THR A 123 5.85 -17.81 -16.22
N GLY A 124 4.60 -17.81 -15.75
CA GLY A 124 3.61 -18.84 -16.06
C GLY A 124 3.98 -20.23 -15.55
N GLU A 125 5.00 -20.32 -14.69
CA GLU A 125 5.56 -21.55 -14.15
C GLU A 125 5.86 -21.40 -12.65
N LEU A 126 5.59 -22.48 -11.92
CA LEU A 126 5.90 -22.59 -10.51
C LEU A 126 7.14 -23.46 -10.31
N ALA A 127 8.22 -22.85 -9.83
CA ALA A 127 9.43 -23.55 -9.43
C ALA A 127 9.30 -24.09 -7.99
N LEU A 128 9.13 -25.41 -7.87
CA LEU A 128 9.14 -26.14 -6.61
C LEU A 128 10.54 -26.71 -6.36
N GLU A 129 11.42 -25.86 -5.83
CA GLU A 129 12.81 -26.20 -5.48
C GLU A 129 12.98 -26.28 -3.95
N ARG A 130 12.24 -27.18 -3.30
CA ARG A 130 12.18 -27.30 -1.83
C ARG A 130 12.03 -28.75 -1.39
N ASP A 131 12.43 -29.04 -0.15
CA ASP A 131 12.25 -30.35 0.49
C ASP A 131 12.88 -31.52 -0.30
N GLY A 132 13.99 -31.26 -0.99
CA GLY A 132 14.69 -32.24 -1.83
C GLY A 132 14.04 -32.47 -3.20
N LEU A 133 13.03 -31.68 -3.56
CA LEU A 133 12.38 -31.68 -4.87
C LEU A 133 12.94 -30.53 -5.71
N ALA A 134 13.07 -30.76 -7.02
CA ALA A 134 13.34 -29.76 -8.04
C ALA A 134 12.39 -30.01 -9.21
N LEU A 135 11.22 -29.36 -9.17
CA LEU A 135 10.16 -29.55 -10.15
C LEU A 135 9.70 -28.19 -10.68
N ARG A 136 9.37 -28.14 -11.97
CA ARG A 136 8.67 -27.01 -12.58
C ARG A 136 7.29 -27.47 -12.99
N LEU A 137 6.28 -26.74 -12.54
CA LEU A 137 4.88 -27.02 -12.84
C LEU A 137 4.29 -25.84 -13.60
N PRO A 138 3.45 -26.05 -14.63
CA PRO A 138 2.72 -24.96 -15.24
C PRO A 138 1.78 -24.32 -14.21
N ALA A 139 1.70 -23.00 -14.24
CA ALA A 139 0.89 -22.20 -13.33
C ALA A 139 0.36 -20.94 -14.05
N ARG A 140 -0.29 -21.14 -15.19
CA ARG A 140 -0.88 -20.08 -16.02
C ARG A 140 -2.29 -19.77 -15.52
N PHE A 141 -2.39 -18.96 -14.48
CA PHE A 141 -3.68 -18.58 -13.87
C PHE A 141 -3.90 -17.07 -13.91
N GLY A 142 -5.16 -16.66 -13.83
CA GLY A 142 -5.55 -15.25 -13.56
C GLY A 142 -5.84 -15.00 -12.08
N LEU A 143 -5.61 -13.78 -11.59
CA LEU A 143 -5.94 -13.39 -10.22
C LEU A 143 -7.20 -12.54 -10.13
N VAL A 144 -8.05 -12.80 -9.15
CA VAL A 144 -9.10 -11.87 -8.71
C VAL A 144 -8.78 -11.45 -7.29
N LEU A 145 -8.25 -10.24 -7.13
CA LEU A 145 -7.87 -9.67 -5.85
C LEU A 145 -9.04 -8.88 -5.29
N LEU A 146 -9.66 -9.39 -4.23
CA LEU A 146 -10.73 -8.68 -3.53
C LEU A 146 -10.10 -7.73 -2.51
N ASP A 147 -10.24 -6.43 -2.76
CA ASP A 147 -9.80 -5.35 -1.89
C ASP A 147 -11.00 -4.85 -1.07
N GLU A 148 -11.01 -5.17 0.21
CA GLU A 148 -12.04 -4.72 1.15
C GLU A 148 -11.63 -3.44 1.90
N GLY A 149 -10.51 -2.84 1.52
CA GLY A 149 -9.97 -1.61 2.10
C GLY A 149 -10.96 -0.44 1.99
N GLN A 150 -11.41 0.05 3.13
CA GLN A 150 -12.29 1.21 3.22
C GLN A 150 -11.45 2.50 3.21
N ALA A 151 -11.76 3.42 2.30
CA ALA A 151 -11.29 4.79 2.41
C ALA A 151 -11.99 5.43 3.62
N ARG A 152 -11.31 5.47 4.76
CA ARG A 152 -11.76 6.20 5.94
C ARG A 152 -10.77 7.31 6.22
N ASP A 153 -11.26 8.54 6.20
CA ASP A 153 -10.71 9.73 6.85
C ASP A 153 -9.17 9.74 6.96
N GLY A 154 -8.49 9.87 5.83
CA GLY A 154 -7.05 10.16 5.78
C GLY A 154 -6.10 9.08 6.28
N GLN A 155 -6.55 7.83 6.45
CA GLN A 155 -5.66 6.71 6.73
C GLN A 155 -4.97 6.22 5.44
N GLU A 156 -3.70 5.82 5.50
CA GLU A 156 -3.07 5.03 4.44
C GLU A 156 -3.94 3.79 4.22
N ASP A 157 -4.68 3.79 3.11
CA ASP A 157 -5.50 2.67 2.65
C ASP A 157 -4.67 1.38 2.80
N GLU A 158 -5.17 0.40 3.57
CA GLU A 158 -4.73 -0.98 3.36
C GLU A 158 -5.13 -1.28 1.91
N THR A 159 -4.17 -1.12 0.99
CA THR A 159 -4.33 -1.37 -0.43
C THR A 159 -3.63 -2.66 -0.80
N VAL A 160 -4.08 -3.24 -1.90
CA VAL A 160 -3.34 -4.31 -2.57
C VAL A 160 -1.92 -3.85 -2.88
N SER A 161 -0.95 -4.72 -2.61
CA SER A 161 0.47 -4.48 -2.92
C SER A 161 0.66 -4.01 -4.37
N ALA A 162 1.31 -2.85 -4.55
CA ALA A 162 1.62 -2.30 -5.87
C ALA A 162 2.38 -3.29 -6.77
N ALA A 163 3.25 -4.12 -6.18
CA ALA A 163 3.98 -5.14 -6.92
C ALA A 163 3.04 -6.17 -7.58
N LEU A 164 1.94 -6.54 -6.90
CA LEU A 164 0.98 -7.46 -7.49
C LEU A 164 0.04 -6.71 -8.44
N ALA A 165 -0.51 -5.57 -8.00
CA ALA A 165 -1.47 -4.77 -8.78
C ALA A 165 -0.92 -4.23 -10.11
N ASP A 166 0.39 -4.13 -10.28
CA ASP A 166 1.07 -3.76 -11.54
C ASP A 166 1.03 -4.88 -12.60
N ARG A 167 0.81 -6.15 -12.20
CA ARG A 167 0.75 -7.32 -13.09
C ARG A 167 -0.66 -7.66 -13.58
N LEU A 168 -1.67 -7.02 -12.99
CA LEU A 168 -3.07 -7.26 -13.31
C LEU A 168 -3.52 -6.20 -14.31
N ALA A 169 -4.36 -6.51 -15.29
CA ALA A 169 -4.85 -5.55 -16.27
C ALA A 169 -5.87 -4.58 -15.66
N PHE A 170 -6.79 -5.05 -14.84
CA PHE A 170 -7.95 -4.24 -14.46
C PHE A 170 -7.95 -3.81 -12.99
N ARG A 171 -8.45 -2.60 -12.74
CA ARG A 171 -8.75 -2.08 -11.41
C ARG A 171 -10.18 -1.53 -11.44
N ILE A 172 -11.08 -2.18 -10.73
CA ILE A 172 -12.49 -1.83 -10.65
C ILE A 172 -12.79 -1.37 -9.23
N ASP A 173 -13.50 -0.25 -9.11
CA ASP A 173 -14.04 0.22 -7.83
C ASP A 173 -15.58 0.17 -7.87
N LEU A 174 -16.16 -0.73 -7.07
CA LEU A 174 -17.61 -0.88 -6.93
C LEU A 174 -18.13 -0.31 -5.60
N SER A 175 -17.31 0.44 -4.84
CA SER A 175 -17.71 0.98 -3.54
C SER A 175 -18.90 1.96 -3.63
N ALA A 176 -19.03 2.67 -4.75
CA ALA A 176 -20.13 3.61 -5.01
C ALA A 176 -21.36 2.96 -5.67
N VAL A 177 -21.27 1.70 -6.11
CA VAL A 177 -22.35 1.01 -6.83
C VAL A 177 -23.35 0.45 -5.82
N GLY A 178 -24.59 0.94 -5.88
CA GLY A 178 -25.69 0.41 -5.08
C GLY A 178 -26.29 -0.84 -5.69
N LEU A 179 -26.99 -1.65 -4.88
CA LEU A 179 -27.68 -2.85 -5.36
C LEU A 179 -28.70 -2.55 -6.48
N ARG A 180 -29.30 -1.36 -6.48
CA ARG A 180 -30.24 -0.92 -7.53
C ARG A 180 -29.58 -0.70 -8.89
N ASP A 181 -28.30 -0.33 -8.87
CA ASP A 181 -27.50 -0.01 -10.06
C ASP A 181 -26.78 -1.26 -10.58
N ALA A 182 -26.67 -2.30 -9.74
CA ALA A 182 -26.20 -3.63 -10.09
C ALA A 182 -27.27 -4.41 -10.88
N VAL A 183 -27.63 -3.86 -12.04
CA VAL A 183 -28.64 -4.40 -12.96
C VAL A 183 -28.22 -5.80 -13.45
N PRO A 184 -29.19 -6.72 -13.64
CA PRO A 184 -28.93 -8.08 -14.12
C PRO A 184 -28.16 -8.14 -15.44
N LEU A 185 -27.51 -9.29 -15.62
CA LEU A 185 -26.46 -9.56 -16.58
C LEU A 185 -26.95 -9.42 -18.04
N PRO A 186 -26.28 -8.65 -18.90
CA PRO A 186 -26.34 -8.90 -20.33
C PRO A 186 -25.71 -10.26 -20.63
N SER A 187 -26.18 -10.91 -21.69
CA SER A 187 -25.59 -12.17 -22.19
C SER A 187 -24.07 -12.01 -22.31
N PRO A 188 -23.27 -13.00 -21.88
CA PRO A 188 -21.81 -12.96 -22.02
C PRO A 188 -21.42 -12.59 -23.45
N LEU A 189 -20.47 -11.67 -23.60
CA LEU A 189 -19.89 -11.44 -24.92
C LEU A 189 -19.16 -12.71 -25.34
N SER A 190 -19.52 -13.25 -26.50
CA SER A 190 -18.85 -14.44 -27.05
C SER A 190 -17.46 -14.04 -27.54
N SER A 191 -16.46 -14.18 -26.67
CA SER A 191 -15.06 -14.05 -27.06
C SER A 191 -14.42 -15.43 -27.10
N PRO A 192 -13.76 -15.82 -28.21
CA PRO A 192 -13.07 -17.11 -28.26
C PRO A 192 -11.96 -17.15 -27.19
N PRO A 193 -11.85 -18.24 -26.41
CA PRO A 193 -10.78 -18.40 -25.43
C PRO A 193 -9.42 -18.58 -26.12
N GLY A 194 -8.36 -17.98 -25.59
CA GLY A 194 -6.97 -18.27 -25.99
C GLY A 194 -6.10 -17.03 -26.30
N GLU A 195 -4.78 -17.22 -26.38
CA GLU A 195 -3.77 -16.14 -26.51
C GLU A 195 -3.84 -15.35 -27.84
N GLY A 196 -4.53 -15.88 -28.86
CA GLY A 196 -4.60 -15.31 -30.20
C GLY A 196 -5.62 -14.18 -30.32
N GLY A 197 -5.14 -12.94 -30.22
CA GLY A 197 -5.86 -11.78 -30.74
C GLY A 197 -5.15 -11.30 -32.00
N ALA A 198 -5.90 -10.65 -32.88
CA ALA A 198 -5.42 -9.85 -34.01
C ALA A 198 -3.97 -9.33 -33.81
N PRO A 199 -3.01 -9.66 -34.70
CA PRO A 199 -1.70 -9.03 -34.65
C PRO A 199 -1.90 -7.53 -34.83
N ALA A 200 -1.47 -6.75 -33.85
CA ALA A 200 -1.60 -5.30 -33.95
C ALA A 200 -0.44 -4.78 -34.80
N SER A 201 -0.74 -4.03 -35.85
CA SER A 201 0.23 -3.17 -36.54
C SER A 201 0.59 -2.04 -35.58
N GLU A 202 1.78 -2.15 -34.95
CA GLU A 202 2.44 -1.15 -34.10
C GLU A 202 1.55 -0.12 -33.34
N PRO A 203 0.78 -0.49 -32.30
CA PRO A 203 0.10 0.48 -31.42
C PRO A 203 0.92 0.80 -30.16
N ASP A 204 2.23 0.55 -30.19
CA ASP A 204 3.07 0.51 -28.99
C ASP A 204 3.38 1.92 -28.47
N ALA A 205 3.61 2.88 -29.38
CA ALA A 205 4.01 4.23 -29.03
C ALA A 205 2.88 5.03 -28.38
N ALA A 206 1.66 4.94 -28.92
CA ALA A 206 0.54 5.75 -28.48
C ALA A 206 0.04 5.38 -27.07
N LEU A 207 -0.08 4.08 -26.76
CA LEU A 207 -0.40 3.63 -25.41
C LEU A 207 0.71 3.97 -24.40
N CYS A 208 1.97 3.95 -24.83
CA CYS A 208 3.10 4.38 -23.99
C CYS A 208 3.07 5.89 -23.73
N ALA A 209 2.77 6.71 -24.74
CA ALA A 209 2.63 8.15 -24.60
C ALA A 209 1.50 8.52 -23.63
N VAL A 210 0.33 7.88 -23.77
CA VAL A 210 -0.80 8.04 -22.83
C VAL A 210 -0.41 7.59 -21.42
N ALA A 211 0.25 6.45 -21.27
CA ALA A 211 0.72 5.98 -19.97
C ALA A 211 1.67 6.99 -19.31
N GLN A 212 2.62 7.55 -20.08
CA GLN A 212 3.55 8.58 -19.60
C GLN A 212 2.82 9.86 -19.20
N ALA A 213 1.85 10.32 -20.00
CA ALA A 213 1.04 11.50 -19.71
C ALA A 213 0.23 11.34 -18.40
N LEU A 214 -0.24 10.13 -18.12
CA LEU A 214 -0.94 9.78 -16.88
C LEU A 214 0.00 9.53 -15.68
N GLY A 215 1.33 9.61 -15.87
CA GLY A 215 2.33 9.36 -14.83
C GLY A 215 2.45 7.87 -14.46
N ILE A 216 2.27 6.97 -15.42
CA ILE A 216 2.43 5.52 -15.26
C ILE A 216 3.80 5.12 -15.81
N ASP A 217 4.76 4.89 -14.91
CA ASP A 217 6.14 4.57 -15.29
C ASP A 217 6.34 3.10 -15.70
N SER A 218 5.37 2.22 -15.44
CA SER A 218 5.47 0.78 -15.71
C SER A 218 5.07 0.43 -17.13
N LEU A 219 5.98 -0.21 -17.88
CA LEU A 219 5.70 -0.75 -19.21
C LEU A 219 4.69 -1.91 -19.22
N ARG A 220 4.38 -2.50 -18.05
CA ARG A 220 3.33 -3.53 -17.97
C ARG A 220 1.96 -2.96 -18.31
N ALA A 221 1.67 -1.73 -17.87
CA ALA A 221 0.37 -1.12 -18.07
C ALA A 221 0.00 -0.94 -19.55
N PRO A 222 0.83 -0.34 -20.42
CA PRO A 222 0.53 -0.24 -21.85
C PRO A 222 0.48 -1.61 -22.54
N LEU A 223 1.33 -2.58 -22.13
CA LEU A 223 1.24 -3.95 -22.66
C LEU A 223 -0.07 -4.66 -22.29
N LEU A 224 -0.55 -4.49 -21.06
CA LEU A 224 -1.83 -5.02 -20.61
C LEU A 224 -3.00 -4.30 -21.30
N ALA A 225 -2.88 -3.00 -21.56
CA ALA A 225 -3.86 -2.24 -22.34
C ALA A 225 -3.93 -2.75 -23.78
N LEU A 226 -2.78 -3.01 -24.43
CA LEU A 226 -2.76 -3.59 -25.77
C LEU A 226 -3.39 -4.99 -25.81
N ARG A 227 -3.11 -5.84 -24.80
CA ARG A 227 -3.77 -7.15 -24.67
C ARG A 227 -5.29 -7.01 -24.51
N ALA A 228 -5.74 -6.06 -23.69
CA ALA A 228 -7.17 -5.76 -23.55
C ALA A 228 -7.78 -5.26 -24.86
N ALA A 229 -7.10 -4.38 -25.61
CA ALA A 229 -7.58 -3.89 -26.91
C ALA A 229 -7.74 -5.03 -27.93
N ARG A 230 -6.78 -5.96 -27.99
CA ARG A 230 -6.88 -7.18 -28.81
C ARG A 230 -8.06 -8.05 -28.42
N ARG A 231 -8.37 -8.17 -27.13
CA ARG A 231 -9.55 -8.89 -26.65
C ARG A 231 -10.85 -8.19 -27.02
N ILE A 232 -10.90 -6.86 -26.93
CA ILE A 232 -12.07 -6.08 -27.35
C ILE A 232 -12.32 -6.26 -28.85
N ALA A 233 -11.27 -6.19 -29.67
CA ALA A 233 -11.38 -6.45 -31.11
C ALA A 233 -11.89 -7.88 -31.40
N ALA A 234 -11.33 -8.88 -30.73
CA ALA A 234 -11.73 -10.28 -30.88
C ALA A 234 -13.18 -10.53 -30.42
N ALA A 235 -13.64 -9.86 -29.36
CA ALA A 235 -15.02 -9.94 -28.87
C ALA A 235 -16.05 -9.39 -29.87
N GLU A 236 -15.61 -8.50 -30.76
CA GLU A 236 -16.42 -7.93 -31.85
C GLU A 236 -16.14 -8.63 -33.20
N GLU A 237 -15.50 -9.81 -33.17
CA GLU A 237 -15.16 -10.63 -34.35
C GLU A 237 -14.27 -9.90 -35.39
N ARG A 238 -13.39 -9.00 -34.91
CA ARG A 238 -12.46 -8.25 -35.76
C ARG A 238 -11.02 -8.78 -35.66
N ASP A 239 -10.38 -8.86 -36.83
CA ASP A 239 -9.00 -9.38 -37.01
C ASP A 239 -7.89 -8.32 -36.89
N SER A 240 -8.26 -7.06 -36.62
CA SER A 240 -7.33 -5.94 -36.41
C SER A 240 -7.79 -5.05 -35.25
N VAL A 241 -6.83 -4.54 -34.47
CA VAL A 241 -7.09 -3.58 -33.39
C VAL A 241 -7.31 -2.20 -34.00
N GLY A 242 -8.48 -1.60 -33.74
CA GLY A 242 -8.80 -0.25 -34.18
C GLY A 242 -8.54 0.81 -33.10
N GLU A 243 -8.64 2.07 -33.49
CA GLU A 243 -8.49 3.23 -32.59
C GLU A 243 -9.47 3.19 -31.40
N THR A 244 -10.72 2.81 -31.69
CA THR A 244 -11.80 2.69 -30.69
C THR A 244 -11.50 1.62 -29.63
N ASP A 245 -10.78 0.56 -29.97
CA ASP A 245 -10.37 -0.48 -29.03
C ASP A 245 -9.28 0.00 -28.09
N LEU A 246 -8.31 0.75 -28.64
CA LEU A 246 -7.24 1.35 -27.86
C LEU A 246 -7.81 2.38 -26.87
N ILE A 247 -8.77 3.20 -27.29
CA ILE A 247 -9.49 4.14 -26.40
C ILE A 247 -10.20 3.38 -25.28
N LYS A 248 -11.00 2.35 -25.61
CA LYS A 248 -11.70 1.52 -24.62
C LYS A 248 -10.72 0.85 -23.65
N ALA A 249 -9.62 0.30 -24.15
CA ALA A 249 -8.60 -0.37 -23.36
C ALA A 249 -7.82 0.60 -22.45
N ALA A 250 -7.42 1.77 -22.97
CA ALA A 250 -6.77 2.81 -22.19
C ALA A 250 -7.67 3.28 -21.05
N ARG A 251 -8.99 3.40 -21.30
CA ARG A 251 -9.96 3.75 -20.26
C ARG A 251 -10.11 2.67 -19.18
N LEU A 252 -10.12 1.39 -19.56
CA LEU A 252 -10.27 0.27 -18.60
C LEU A 252 -8.97 -0.07 -17.85
N VAL A 253 -7.81 0.16 -18.47
CA VAL A 253 -6.50 -0.27 -17.95
C VAL A 253 -5.66 0.93 -17.50
N LEU A 254 -5.48 1.98 -18.29
CA LEU A 254 -4.58 3.07 -17.94
C LEU A 254 -5.23 4.10 -16.99
N ALA A 255 -6.46 4.51 -17.25
CA ALA A 255 -7.12 5.56 -16.45
C ALA A 255 -7.19 5.24 -14.93
N PRO A 256 -7.51 4.01 -14.48
CA PRO A 256 -7.50 3.65 -13.06
C PRO A 256 -6.10 3.63 -12.41
N ARG A 257 -5.02 3.81 -13.20
CA ARG A 257 -3.63 3.83 -12.75
C ARG A 257 -3.01 5.23 -12.76
N ALA A 258 -3.75 6.24 -13.24
CA ALA A 258 -3.23 7.60 -13.37
C ALA A 258 -2.75 8.17 -12.02
N THR A 259 -1.53 8.69 -12.01
CA THR A 259 -0.93 9.38 -10.86
C THR A 259 -0.82 10.89 -11.07
N ARG A 260 -0.95 11.34 -12.32
CA ARG A 260 -0.94 12.74 -12.74
C ARG A 260 -2.18 13.04 -13.56
N LEU A 261 -2.72 14.25 -13.42
CA LEU A 261 -3.64 14.78 -14.41
C LEU A 261 -2.81 15.22 -15.63
N PRO A 262 -3.20 14.82 -16.85
CA PRO A 262 -2.50 15.28 -18.04
C PRO A 262 -2.61 16.81 -18.14
N PRO A 263 -1.56 17.51 -18.59
CA PRO A 263 -1.55 18.97 -18.70
C PRO A 263 -2.66 19.45 -19.63
N ALA A 264 -3.48 20.43 -19.21
CA ALA A 264 -4.52 21.01 -20.06
C ALA A 264 -3.90 21.44 -21.40
N PRO A 265 -4.55 21.15 -22.55
CA PRO A 265 -4.05 21.63 -23.83
C PRO A 265 -3.91 23.15 -23.71
N GLN A 266 -2.69 23.64 -23.93
CA GLN A 266 -2.48 25.07 -24.05
C GLN A 266 -3.21 25.49 -25.34
N PRO A 267 -4.05 26.54 -25.32
CA PRO A 267 -4.55 27.09 -26.56
C PRO A 267 -3.34 27.42 -27.45
N PRO A 268 -3.42 27.19 -28.77
CA PRO A 268 -2.31 27.51 -29.66
C PRO A 268 -1.88 28.95 -29.41
N ASP A 269 -0.59 29.15 -29.13
CA ASP A 269 -0.01 30.49 -29.03
C ASP A 269 -0.30 31.19 -30.36
N ASP A 270 -1.13 32.25 -30.31
CA ASP A 270 -1.34 33.18 -31.41
C ASP A 270 0.01 33.88 -31.67
N ALA A 271 0.84 33.24 -32.49
CA ALA A 271 2.05 33.82 -33.01
C ALA A 271 1.70 35.00 -33.93
N GLU A 272 2.00 36.20 -33.43
CA GLU A 272 2.48 37.35 -34.20
C GLU A 272 1.51 37.94 -35.24
N ASN A 273 0.67 38.86 -34.77
CA ASN A 273 0.23 40.00 -35.57
C ASN A 273 1.02 41.24 -35.14
N ASP A 274 2.32 41.27 -35.48
CA ASP A 274 3.11 42.51 -35.43
C ASP A 274 3.09 43.12 -36.84
N ALA A 275 2.07 43.95 -37.09
CA ALA A 275 1.95 44.73 -38.31
C ALA A 275 2.95 45.90 -38.27
N GLY A 276 4.17 45.64 -38.74
CA GLY A 276 5.14 46.64 -39.16
C GLY A 276 5.03 46.92 -40.66
N GLU A 277 4.96 48.20 -41.01
CA GLU A 277 4.66 48.75 -42.33
C GLU A 277 5.66 48.40 -43.47
N GLN A 278 5.13 48.52 -44.70
CA GLN A 278 5.77 48.87 -46.00
C GLN A 278 6.01 47.75 -47.03
N GLY A 279 5.37 47.91 -48.20
CA GLY A 279 5.96 47.53 -49.50
C GLY A 279 5.14 46.59 -50.38
N GLU A 280 4.61 47.14 -51.48
CA GLU A 280 3.81 46.58 -52.57
C GLU A 280 4.45 45.43 -53.41
N PRO A 281 3.70 44.82 -54.38
CA PRO A 281 3.69 43.38 -54.69
C PRO A 281 4.45 42.96 -55.96
N GLN A 282 4.72 41.66 -56.12
CA GLN A 282 4.91 41.02 -57.44
C GLN A 282 4.76 39.48 -57.43
N ALA A 283 3.92 38.97 -58.35
CA ALA A 283 3.90 37.60 -58.89
C ALA A 283 4.65 37.59 -60.26
N PRO A 284 4.86 36.47 -61.01
CA PRO A 284 4.46 35.07 -60.82
C PRO A 284 5.55 33.97 -61.08
N SER A 285 5.21 32.71 -60.75
CA SER A 285 5.56 31.33 -61.24
C SER A 285 6.69 31.06 -62.26
N PRO A 286 7.04 29.78 -62.62
CA PRO A 286 6.91 28.45 -61.97
C PRO A 286 8.22 27.60 -62.04
N GLU A 287 8.32 26.48 -61.31
CA GLU A 287 8.93 25.25 -61.87
C GLU A 287 8.59 24.00 -61.03
N GLU A 288 8.16 22.97 -61.74
CA GLU A 288 7.75 21.64 -61.29
C GLU A 288 8.97 20.76 -60.97
N ALA A 289 8.91 19.96 -59.89
CA ALA A 289 9.24 18.52 -59.85
C ALA A 289 9.25 17.99 -58.40
N PRO A 290 8.96 16.69 -58.20
CA PRO A 290 8.23 16.17 -57.05
C PRO A 290 9.13 15.87 -55.86
N ARG A 291 8.60 16.04 -54.63
CA ARG A 291 9.16 15.41 -53.43
C ARG A 291 8.04 14.89 -52.52
N ASP A 292 7.89 13.58 -52.61
CA ASP A 292 7.73 12.59 -51.55
C ASP A 292 6.62 12.75 -50.50
N GLU A 293 5.75 11.73 -50.55
CA GLU A 293 4.73 11.26 -49.61
C GLU A 293 5.27 10.95 -48.20
N ALA A 294 5.91 11.91 -47.53
CA ALA A 294 6.50 11.71 -46.20
C ALA A 294 5.87 12.57 -45.07
N SER A 295 4.70 13.17 -45.29
CA SER A 295 4.08 14.07 -44.29
C SER A 295 2.81 13.58 -43.62
N GLU A 296 2.21 12.44 -44.00
CA GLU A 296 0.94 11.99 -43.40
C GLU A 296 1.12 11.07 -42.18
N ALA A 297 2.34 10.59 -41.90
CA ALA A 297 2.62 9.70 -40.76
C ALA A 297 2.83 10.42 -39.40
N ALA A 298 2.84 11.75 -39.37
CA ALA A 298 3.18 12.54 -38.18
C ALA A 298 2.00 13.24 -37.50
N GLU A 299 0.83 13.34 -38.14
CA GLU A 299 -0.35 14.02 -37.58
C GLU A 299 -1.32 13.07 -36.85
N THR A 300 -1.33 11.78 -37.20
CA THR A 300 -2.19 10.75 -36.58
C THR A 300 -1.87 10.45 -35.10
N PRO A 301 -0.61 10.49 -34.61
CA PRO A 301 -0.33 10.22 -33.18
C PRO A 301 -0.86 11.30 -32.24
N ARG A 302 -0.82 12.58 -32.64
CA ARG A 302 -1.20 13.72 -31.78
C ARG A 302 -2.70 13.82 -31.55
N ALA A 303 -3.51 13.64 -32.60
CA ALA A 303 -4.97 13.65 -32.47
C ALA A 303 -5.48 12.48 -31.60
N PHE A 304 -4.87 11.30 -31.74
CA PHE A 304 -5.18 10.15 -30.89
C PHE A 304 -4.76 10.35 -29.42
N GLU A 305 -3.58 10.93 -29.18
CA GLU A 305 -3.13 11.31 -27.84
C GLU A 305 -4.13 12.27 -27.17
N GLU A 306 -4.61 13.28 -27.88
CA GLU A 306 -5.58 14.26 -27.36
C GLU A 306 -6.94 13.64 -27.02
N VAL A 307 -7.50 12.80 -27.90
CA VAL A 307 -8.80 12.12 -27.68
C VAL A 307 -8.72 11.11 -26.52
N VAL A 308 -7.62 10.37 -26.40
CA VAL A 308 -7.43 9.42 -25.28
C VAL A 308 -7.18 10.14 -23.96
N ILE A 309 -6.45 11.27 -23.98
CA ILE A 309 -6.24 12.12 -22.82
C ILE A 309 -7.56 12.73 -22.33
N GLU A 310 -8.42 13.19 -23.24
CA GLU A 310 -9.79 13.66 -22.95
C GLU A 310 -10.67 12.54 -22.35
N ALA A 311 -10.67 11.35 -22.95
CA ALA A 311 -11.43 10.20 -22.45
C ALA A 311 -10.91 9.67 -21.09
N ALA A 312 -9.60 9.74 -20.84
CA ALA A 312 -8.99 9.37 -19.56
C ALA A 312 -9.29 10.42 -18.47
N ARG A 313 -9.37 11.71 -18.82
CA ARG A 313 -9.78 12.79 -17.90
C ARG A 313 -11.21 12.63 -17.38
N ALA A 314 -12.11 12.11 -18.19
CA ALA A 314 -13.50 11.85 -17.81
C ALA A 314 -13.66 10.71 -16.77
N ALA A 315 -12.67 9.83 -16.64
CA ALA A 315 -12.72 8.64 -15.78
C ALA A 315 -11.92 8.76 -14.45
N LEU A 316 -11.43 9.96 -14.10
CA LEU A 316 -10.61 10.19 -12.90
C LEU A 316 -11.46 10.26 -11.61
N PRO A 317 -11.10 9.52 -10.53
CA PRO A 317 -11.68 9.72 -9.20
C PRO A 317 -11.21 11.05 -8.59
N LYS A 318 -12.12 11.81 -7.97
CA LYS A 318 -11.90 13.18 -7.47
C LYS A 318 -10.98 13.31 -6.23
N ASP A 319 -10.46 12.21 -5.69
CA ASP A 319 -9.61 12.23 -4.48
C ASP A 319 -8.09 12.29 -4.76
N LEU A 320 -7.65 12.38 -6.03
CA LEU A 320 -6.22 12.41 -6.37
C LEU A 320 -5.51 13.68 -5.86
N LEU A 321 -6.18 14.84 -5.91
CA LEU A 321 -5.63 16.12 -5.44
C LEU A 321 -5.45 16.14 -3.91
N ALA A 322 -6.38 15.52 -3.18
CA ALA A 322 -6.28 15.35 -1.72
C ALA A 322 -5.13 14.40 -1.32
N ARG A 323 -4.87 13.35 -2.12
CA ARG A 323 -3.73 12.43 -1.93
C ARG A 323 -2.38 13.09 -2.25
N LEU A 324 -2.34 13.99 -3.24
CA LEU A 324 -1.15 14.77 -3.58
C LEU A 324 -0.84 15.86 -2.54
N LEU A 325 -1.87 16.50 -1.99
CA LEU A 325 -1.72 17.52 -0.94
C LEU A 325 -1.35 16.92 0.43
N ALA A 326 -1.64 15.64 0.68
CA ALA A 326 -1.15 14.89 1.83
C ALA A 326 0.33 14.43 1.69
N GLY A 327 0.91 14.61 0.50
CA GLY A 327 2.24 14.16 0.08
C GLY A 327 3.40 15.04 0.56
N GLY A 328 3.49 15.33 1.85
CA GLY A 328 4.75 15.78 2.44
C GLY A 328 5.82 14.69 2.28
N LYS A 329 7.03 15.06 1.82
CA LYS A 329 8.15 14.13 1.54
C LYS A 329 8.24 13.02 2.62
N PRO A 330 8.20 11.72 2.25
CA PRO A 330 8.65 10.67 3.13
C PRO A 330 10.11 10.95 3.50
N LEU A 331 10.46 10.76 4.77
CA LEU A 331 11.86 10.65 5.13
C LEU A 331 12.44 9.46 4.36
N THR A 332 13.23 9.76 3.34
CA THR A 332 14.21 8.84 2.77
C THR A 332 15.20 8.50 3.88
N GLY A 333 14.89 7.46 4.64
CA GLY A 333 15.86 6.70 5.41
C GLY A 333 16.44 5.63 4.51
N SER A 334 17.36 6.01 3.61
CA SER A 334 18.32 5.06 3.09
C SER A 334 19.18 4.58 4.27
N ALA A 335 18.81 3.42 4.80
CA ALA A 335 19.74 2.43 5.28
C ALA A 335 19.20 1.10 4.79
N ALA A 336 19.61 0.74 3.57
CA ALA A 336 19.75 -0.66 3.19
C ALA A 336 20.55 -1.36 4.30
N GLY A 337 19.87 -2.23 5.06
CA GLY A 337 20.49 -3.04 6.11
C GLY A 337 20.02 -2.70 7.52
N ARG A 338 19.19 -3.60 8.08
CA ARG A 338 18.83 -3.73 9.50
C ARG A 338 18.03 -2.57 10.13
N MET A 339 16.69 -2.62 10.03
CA MET A 339 15.79 -2.46 11.20
C MET A 339 14.30 -2.49 10.83
N GLY A 340 13.80 -3.71 10.67
CA GLY A 340 12.46 -4.06 11.12
C GLY A 340 12.53 -5.48 11.67
N ALA A 341 13.49 -5.72 12.57
CA ALA A 341 13.49 -6.95 13.33
C ALA A 341 12.26 -6.89 14.24
N ALA A 342 11.13 -7.37 13.75
CA ALA A 342 10.16 -8.01 14.62
C ALA A 342 10.96 -9.05 15.40
N SER A 343 11.39 -8.68 16.60
CA SER A 343 12.47 -9.33 17.31
C SER A 343 12.16 -10.82 17.38
N ALA A 344 12.94 -11.61 16.64
CA ALA A 344 12.76 -13.05 16.59
C ALA A 344 13.04 -13.56 17.99
N SER A 345 11.98 -13.90 18.71
CA SER A 345 12.11 -14.42 20.06
C SER A 345 12.32 -15.93 19.95
N PRO A 346 13.33 -16.50 20.62
CA PRO A 346 13.58 -17.93 20.56
C PRO A 346 12.50 -18.77 21.26
N ARG A 347 11.66 -18.15 22.12
CA ARG A 347 10.76 -18.90 23.02
C ARG A 347 9.31 -18.42 23.10
N LYS A 348 8.97 -17.21 22.65
CA LYS A 348 7.59 -16.66 22.74
C LYS A 348 7.22 -15.84 21.52
N GLY A 349 6.08 -16.12 20.89
CA GLY A 349 5.52 -15.36 19.76
C GLY A 349 4.62 -16.20 18.86
N ARG A 350 4.10 -15.60 17.80
CA ARG A 350 3.35 -16.33 16.76
C ARG A 350 4.34 -17.11 15.89
N PRO A 351 4.07 -18.37 15.52
CA PRO A 351 4.89 -19.10 14.56
C PRO A 351 4.84 -18.43 13.18
N VAL A 352 6.00 -18.17 12.58
CA VAL A 352 6.12 -17.55 11.25
C VAL A 352 6.85 -18.46 10.26
N GLY A 353 7.48 -19.53 10.76
CA GLY A 353 8.13 -20.54 9.92
C GLY A 353 8.99 -21.47 10.76
N SER A 354 9.84 -22.25 10.10
CA SER A 354 10.81 -23.13 10.72
C SER A 354 12.22 -22.82 10.20
N ARG A 355 13.24 -23.19 10.96
CA ARG A 355 14.65 -23.05 10.55
C ARG A 355 15.48 -24.20 11.08
N ALA A 356 16.62 -24.48 10.45
CA ALA A 356 17.64 -25.37 11.02
C ALA A 356 18.03 -24.92 12.43
N GLY A 357 18.07 -25.85 13.37
CA GLY A 357 18.59 -25.56 14.69
C GLY A 357 18.32 -26.63 15.71
N ASP A 358 19.12 -26.59 16.77
CA ASP A 358 19.02 -27.49 17.91
C ASP A 358 17.72 -27.24 18.70
N PRO A 359 16.91 -28.28 19.01
CA PRO A 359 15.72 -28.19 19.84
C PRO A 359 15.95 -27.59 21.25
N ARG A 360 17.20 -27.54 21.73
CA ARG A 360 17.55 -26.85 22.97
C ARG A 360 17.41 -25.32 22.87
N ARG A 361 17.51 -24.76 21.65
CA ARG A 361 17.51 -23.31 21.38
C ARG A 361 16.13 -22.75 21.03
N GLY A 362 15.11 -23.60 20.86
CA GLY A 362 13.75 -23.21 20.53
C GLY A 362 12.83 -24.42 20.35
N PRO A 363 11.50 -24.23 20.33
CA PRO A 363 10.56 -25.35 20.20
C PRO A 363 10.76 -26.08 18.87
N LEU A 364 10.91 -27.41 18.92
CA LEU A 364 11.04 -28.27 17.75
C LEU A 364 9.80 -28.16 16.85
N ASP A 365 10.03 -28.08 15.56
CA ASP A 365 9.02 -28.24 14.51
C ASP A 365 9.08 -29.68 14.00
N LEU A 366 8.21 -30.54 14.53
CA LEU A 366 8.19 -31.96 14.22
C LEU A 366 7.97 -32.20 12.71
N ILE A 367 7.01 -31.48 12.11
CA ILE A 367 6.67 -31.66 10.70
C ILE A 367 7.84 -31.23 9.82
N ALA A 368 8.43 -30.07 10.07
CA ALA A 368 9.58 -29.60 9.28
C ALA A 368 10.83 -30.48 9.48
N THR A 369 11.01 -31.07 10.67
CA THR A 369 12.09 -32.03 10.95
C THR A 369 11.89 -33.32 10.18
N LEU A 370 10.69 -33.90 10.22
CA LEU A 370 10.36 -35.11 9.47
C LEU A 370 10.46 -34.86 7.95
N ARG A 371 10.03 -33.69 7.47
CA ARG A 371 10.16 -33.30 6.07
C ARG A 371 11.62 -33.20 5.62
N ALA A 372 12.51 -32.71 6.47
CA ALA A 372 13.95 -32.68 6.19
C ALA A 372 14.57 -34.09 6.18
N ALA A 373 14.12 -34.98 7.07
CA ALA A 373 14.62 -36.35 7.17
C ALA A 373 14.08 -37.28 6.07
N ALA A 374 12.87 -37.02 5.55
CA ALA A 374 12.13 -37.93 4.68
C ALA A 374 12.86 -38.33 3.38
N PRO A 375 13.55 -37.43 2.64
CA PRO A 375 14.29 -37.80 1.43
C PRO A 375 15.44 -38.80 1.67
N TRP A 376 16.01 -38.82 2.88
CA TRP A 376 17.18 -39.62 3.23
C TRP A 376 16.84 -41.02 3.75
N GLN A 377 15.56 -41.34 3.93
CA GLN A 377 15.15 -42.60 4.57
C GLN A 377 15.60 -43.83 3.80
N GLY A 378 15.61 -43.79 2.46
CA GLY A 378 16.11 -44.89 1.64
C GLY A 378 17.60 -45.20 1.86
N LEU A 379 18.41 -44.17 2.12
CA LEU A 379 19.85 -44.31 2.39
C LEU A 379 20.17 -44.64 3.86
N ARG A 380 19.33 -44.21 4.80
CA ARG A 380 19.58 -44.36 6.24
C ARG A 380 19.01 -45.65 6.85
N ARG A 381 18.02 -46.27 6.19
CA ARG A 381 17.42 -47.54 6.65
C ARG A 381 18.29 -48.78 6.39
N THR A 382 19.35 -48.68 5.58
CA THR A 382 20.22 -49.81 5.21
C THR A 382 21.09 -50.37 6.35
N GLY A 383 20.98 -49.85 7.58
CA GLY A 383 21.75 -50.33 8.73
C GLY A 383 21.02 -50.39 10.08
N ASP A 384 19.72 -50.06 10.15
CA ASP A 384 18.94 -50.01 11.41
C ASP A 384 17.48 -50.41 11.10
N GLU A 385 17.20 -51.72 11.04
CA GLU A 385 15.91 -52.28 10.61
C GLU A 385 14.76 -52.01 11.61
N ASP A 386 15.08 -51.74 12.89
CA ASP A 386 14.08 -51.55 13.95
C ASP A 386 13.40 -50.18 13.90
N ARG A 387 14.00 -49.18 13.24
CA ARG A 387 13.49 -47.80 13.24
C ARG A 387 12.71 -47.46 11.98
N ARG A 388 11.40 -47.21 12.14
CA ARG A 388 10.52 -46.77 11.04
C ARG A 388 10.97 -45.46 10.38
N ILE A 389 11.54 -44.51 11.13
CA ILE A 389 12.08 -43.24 10.61
C ILE A 389 13.39 -42.92 11.33
N VAL A 390 14.47 -42.70 10.57
CA VAL A 390 15.79 -42.34 11.08
C VAL A 390 16.01 -40.82 10.94
N VAL A 391 16.03 -40.11 12.06
CA VAL A 391 16.25 -38.65 12.13
C VAL A 391 17.65 -38.36 12.66
N ALA A 392 18.43 -37.58 11.91
CA ALA A 392 19.77 -37.13 12.30
C ALA A 392 19.74 -35.70 12.87
N PRO A 393 20.76 -35.27 13.64
CA PRO A 393 20.80 -33.92 14.22
C PRO A 393 20.68 -32.77 13.21
N GLU A 394 21.15 -32.99 11.98
CA GLU A 394 21.07 -32.07 10.85
C GLU A 394 19.64 -31.84 10.33
N ASP A 395 18.71 -32.78 10.59
CA ASP A 395 17.32 -32.66 10.19
C ASP A 395 16.53 -31.75 11.13
N PHE A 396 17.03 -31.47 12.35
CA PHE A 396 16.28 -30.73 13.35
C PHE A 396 15.91 -29.32 12.89
N ARG A 397 14.61 -29.07 12.88
CA ARG A 397 14.02 -27.76 12.60
C ARG A 397 13.36 -27.22 13.86
N ILE A 398 13.61 -25.94 14.17
CA ILE A 398 12.96 -25.22 15.27
C ILE A 398 12.04 -24.12 14.74
N ARG A 399 10.93 -23.88 15.43
CA ARG A 399 9.92 -22.89 15.04
C ARG A 399 10.47 -21.48 15.23
N ARG A 400 10.37 -20.66 14.19
CA ARG A 400 10.65 -19.22 14.23
C ARG A 400 9.42 -18.50 14.77
N LEU A 401 9.56 -17.87 15.93
CA LEU A 401 8.48 -17.11 16.57
C LEU A 401 8.70 -15.61 16.35
N LYS A 402 7.66 -14.91 15.88
CA LYS A 402 7.65 -13.45 15.72
C LYS A 402 6.86 -12.84 16.88
N ARG A 403 7.49 -11.91 17.59
CA ARG A 403 6.80 -11.07 18.59
C ARG A 403 6.34 -9.78 17.90
N ARG A 404 5.09 -9.36 18.11
CA ARG A 404 4.66 -7.99 17.78
C ARG A 404 5.35 -7.05 18.76
N SER A 405 6.14 -6.10 18.27
CA SER A 405 6.66 -5.00 19.09
C SER A 405 5.49 -4.10 19.47
N GLU A 406 5.34 -3.86 20.76
CA GLU A 406 4.27 -2.99 21.29
C GLU A 406 4.68 -1.53 21.10
N THR A 407 3.80 -0.70 20.52
CA THR A 407 4.03 0.74 20.42
C THR A 407 3.74 1.40 21.77
N THR A 408 4.57 2.34 22.18
CA THR A 408 4.34 3.17 23.37
C THR A 408 4.32 4.63 22.99
N THR A 409 3.16 5.26 23.11
CA THR A 409 2.99 6.69 22.81
C THR A 409 3.23 7.50 24.07
N ILE A 410 4.16 8.46 24.01
CA ILE A 410 4.58 9.31 25.11
C ILE A 410 4.07 10.71 24.83
N PHE A 411 2.99 11.10 25.51
CA PHE A 411 2.41 12.43 25.41
C PHE A 411 3.18 13.42 26.25
N CYS A 412 3.57 14.53 25.64
CA CYS A 412 4.31 15.62 26.24
C CYS A 412 3.45 16.87 26.14
N VAL A 413 2.88 17.31 27.27
CA VAL A 413 1.85 18.37 27.29
C VAL A 413 2.35 19.61 28.02
N ASP A 414 2.20 20.76 27.36
CA ASP A 414 2.44 22.09 27.93
C ASP A 414 1.23 22.56 28.75
N ALA A 415 1.46 23.01 29.98
CA ALA A 415 0.42 23.45 30.92
C ALA A 415 0.44 24.97 31.20
N SER A 416 0.98 25.81 30.30
CA SER A 416 1.15 27.26 30.53
C SER A 416 -0.02 28.16 30.06
N GLY A 417 -0.50 29.05 30.96
CA GLY A 417 -1.23 30.30 30.64
C GLY A 417 -2.78 30.32 30.61
N SER A 418 -3.40 31.44 31.01
CA SER A 418 -4.85 31.62 31.20
C SER A 418 -5.70 31.74 29.93
N ALA A 419 -5.10 32.02 28.76
CA ALA A 419 -5.75 31.86 27.45
C ALA A 419 -5.69 30.41 26.92
N ALA A 420 -5.09 29.50 27.70
CA ALA A 420 -4.90 28.09 27.34
C ALA A 420 -5.96 27.17 27.95
N LEU A 421 -6.93 27.64 28.73
CA LEU A 421 -7.97 26.78 29.31
C LEU A 421 -8.92 26.18 28.26
N GLU A 422 -9.36 26.97 27.27
CA GLU A 422 -10.15 26.47 26.13
C GLU A 422 -9.31 25.58 25.20
N ARG A 423 -8.03 25.92 24.98
CA ARG A 423 -7.11 25.13 24.14
C ARG A 423 -6.61 23.85 24.81
N LEU A 424 -6.46 23.85 26.14
CA LEU A 424 -6.21 22.64 26.95
C LEU A 424 -7.43 21.76 26.97
N ALA A 425 -8.66 22.33 26.98
CA ALA A 425 -9.88 21.54 26.86
C ALA A 425 -9.97 20.88 25.48
N GLU A 426 -9.64 21.60 24.40
CA GLU A 426 -9.56 21.07 23.03
C GLU A 426 -8.45 20.01 22.88
N ALA A 427 -7.22 20.31 23.34
CA ALA A 427 -6.11 19.37 23.37
C ALA A 427 -6.39 18.15 24.27
N LYS A 428 -7.12 18.32 25.38
CA LYS A 428 -7.57 17.22 26.24
C LYS A 428 -8.61 16.36 25.53
N GLY A 429 -9.57 16.95 24.81
CA GLY A 429 -10.52 16.22 23.99
C GLY A 429 -9.82 15.39 22.89
N ALA A 430 -8.83 15.99 22.24
CA ALA A 430 -8.07 15.32 21.19
C ALA A 430 -7.13 14.23 21.75
N VAL A 431 -6.46 14.46 22.89
CA VAL A 431 -5.71 13.42 23.59
C VAL A 431 -6.66 12.32 24.09
N GLU A 432 -7.88 12.61 24.54
CA GLU A 432 -8.87 11.60 24.95
C GLU A 432 -9.30 10.69 23.79
N LEU A 433 -9.47 11.23 22.57
CA LEU A 433 -9.68 10.41 21.37
C LEU A 433 -8.46 9.53 21.07
N LEU A 434 -7.26 10.09 21.16
CA LEU A 434 -6.01 9.35 20.96
C LEU A 434 -5.82 8.24 22.01
N LEU A 435 -6.24 8.47 23.26
CA LEU A 435 -6.25 7.47 24.32
C LEU A 435 -7.26 6.35 24.03
N ALA A 436 -8.46 6.69 23.55
CA ALA A 436 -9.49 5.73 23.18
C ALA A 436 -9.03 4.83 22.02
N GLU A 437 -8.33 5.38 21.03
CA GLU A 437 -7.77 4.60 19.92
C GLU A 437 -6.56 3.73 20.33
N SER A 438 -5.69 4.26 21.19
CA SER A 438 -4.54 3.50 21.72
C SER A 438 -4.99 2.26 22.51
N TYR A 439 -6.18 2.30 23.13
CA TYR A 439 -6.81 1.15 23.77
C TYR A 439 -7.21 0.06 22.75
N VAL A 440 -7.80 0.44 21.61
CA VAL A 440 -8.19 -0.50 20.54
C VAL A 440 -6.96 -1.23 19.96
N ARG A 441 -5.85 -0.52 19.78
CA ARG A 441 -4.59 -1.09 19.25
C ARG A 441 -3.75 -1.85 20.29
N ARG A 442 -4.15 -1.79 21.57
CA ARG A 442 -3.43 -2.35 22.74
C ARG A 442 -2.03 -1.72 22.95
N ASP A 443 -1.90 -0.46 22.59
CA ASP A 443 -0.66 0.30 22.78
C ASP A 443 -0.50 0.74 24.24
N ARG A 444 0.74 1.01 24.65
CA ARG A 444 1.03 1.60 25.96
C ARG A 444 1.08 3.12 25.84
N ILE A 445 0.73 3.78 26.93
CA ILE A 445 0.63 5.23 26.98
C ILE A 445 1.43 5.73 28.17
N ALA A 446 2.21 6.77 27.95
CA ALA A 446 2.87 7.55 29.00
C ALA A 446 2.51 9.03 28.85
N LEU A 447 2.51 9.76 29.95
CA LEU A 447 2.23 11.19 29.99
C LEU A 447 3.34 11.90 30.76
N VAL A 448 3.93 12.90 30.13
CA VAL A 448 4.90 13.82 30.70
C VAL A 448 4.30 15.22 30.61
N ALA A 449 4.25 15.91 31.74
CA ALA A 449 3.73 17.28 31.80
C ALA A 449 4.84 18.22 32.26
N PHE A 450 4.89 19.40 31.66
CA PHE A 450 5.90 20.42 31.95
C PHE A 450 5.22 21.57 32.69
N ARG A 451 5.74 21.96 33.85
CA ARG A 451 5.17 23.05 34.66
C ARG A 451 6.22 23.78 35.48
N GLY A 452 6.01 25.08 35.69
CA GLY A 452 6.87 25.88 36.55
C GLY A 452 8.32 25.83 36.04
N THR A 453 9.21 25.20 36.82
CA THR A 453 10.63 25.04 36.49
C THR A 453 11.05 23.60 36.18
N ARG A 454 10.13 22.63 36.13
CA ARG A 454 10.47 21.21 35.95
C ARG A 454 9.48 20.43 35.06
N ALA A 455 9.91 19.23 34.66
CA ALA A 455 9.10 18.26 33.93
C ALA A 455 8.82 17.04 34.82
N ASP A 456 7.54 16.68 34.98
CA ASP A 456 7.11 15.54 35.80
C ASP A 456 6.52 14.43 34.89
N ILE A 457 6.92 13.17 35.11
CA ILE A 457 6.29 12.00 34.46
C ILE A 457 4.99 11.70 35.22
N VAL A 458 3.88 12.25 34.73
CA VAL A 458 2.55 12.13 35.36
C VAL A 458 2.01 10.70 35.25
N LEU A 459 2.30 10.02 34.14
CA LEU A 459 1.89 8.64 33.91
C LEU A 459 3.05 7.81 33.33
N PRO A 460 3.58 6.81 34.05
CA PRO A 460 4.52 5.87 33.46
C PRO A 460 3.82 4.98 32.43
N PRO A 461 4.56 4.36 31.47
CA PRO A 461 4.00 3.50 30.42
C PRO A 461 2.98 2.48 30.95
N THR A 462 1.70 2.70 30.65
CA THR A 462 0.58 1.85 31.11
C THR A 462 -0.41 1.57 30.00
N ARG A 463 -1.25 0.56 30.20
CA ARG A 463 -2.40 0.25 29.32
C ARG A 463 -3.73 0.71 29.92
N SER A 464 -3.70 1.27 31.12
CA SER A 464 -4.92 1.67 31.82
C SER A 464 -5.42 3.01 31.28
N LEU A 465 -6.45 2.95 30.43
CA LEU A 465 -7.17 4.13 29.93
C LEU A 465 -7.72 4.97 31.09
N VAL A 466 -8.25 4.33 32.13
CA VAL A 466 -8.82 5.01 33.31
C VAL A 466 -7.76 5.85 34.03
N ARG A 467 -6.55 5.31 34.21
CA ARG A 467 -5.43 6.06 34.82
C ARG A 467 -4.97 7.21 33.93
N ALA A 468 -4.95 7.01 32.61
CA ALA A 468 -4.60 8.07 31.65
C ALA A 468 -5.62 9.21 31.64
N LYS A 469 -6.92 8.90 31.62
CA LYS A 469 -8.01 9.90 31.71
C LYS A 469 -7.96 10.68 33.03
N ARG A 470 -7.75 10.00 34.15
CA ARG A 470 -7.60 10.66 35.47
C ARG A 470 -6.37 11.56 35.52
N ALA A 471 -5.25 11.12 34.96
CA ALA A 471 -4.02 11.90 34.89
C ALA A 471 -4.20 13.18 34.06
N LEU A 472 -4.90 13.12 32.92
CA LEU A 472 -5.22 14.28 32.09
C LEU A 472 -6.25 15.21 32.75
N ALA A 473 -7.26 14.66 33.41
CA ALA A 473 -8.29 15.45 34.09
C ALA A 473 -7.74 16.24 35.28
N GLY A 474 -6.67 15.74 35.91
CA GLY A 474 -6.00 16.37 37.05
C GLY A 474 -4.83 17.29 36.71
N LEU A 475 -4.58 17.62 35.43
CA LEU A 475 -3.51 18.55 35.05
C LEU A 475 -3.88 19.99 35.46
N PRO A 476 -3.18 20.63 36.41
CA PRO A 476 -3.44 22.02 36.78
C PRO A 476 -2.92 22.96 35.67
N GLY A 477 -3.70 23.99 35.34
CA GLY A 477 -3.28 25.04 34.41
C GLY A 477 -2.44 26.12 35.10
N GLY A 478 -1.31 26.49 34.51
CA GLY A 478 -0.49 27.64 34.91
C GLY A 478 0.98 27.31 35.25
N GLY A 479 1.88 28.25 34.93
CA GLY A 479 3.30 28.19 35.25
C GLY A 479 4.22 28.43 34.04
N GLY A 480 5.53 28.30 34.26
CA GLY A 480 6.52 28.28 33.20
C GLY A 480 6.46 27.00 32.35
N THR A 481 7.02 27.09 31.16
CA THR A 481 7.16 26.11 30.08
C THR A 481 8.64 25.68 29.95
N PRO A 482 9.13 24.77 30.82
CA PRO A 482 10.48 24.24 30.75
C PRO A 482 10.60 23.16 29.67
N LEU A 483 10.49 23.58 28.40
CA LEU A 483 10.36 22.68 27.24
C LEU A 483 11.57 21.74 27.07
N ALA A 484 12.79 22.23 27.33
CA ALA A 484 14.01 21.44 27.25
C ALA A 484 14.01 20.27 28.25
N ALA A 485 13.76 20.57 29.54
CA ALA A 485 13.64 19.55 30.59
C ALA A 485 12.52 18.53 30.27
N GLY A 486 11.49 18.99 29.58
CA GLY A 486 10.40 18.16 29.14
C GLY A 486 10.75 17.13 28.09
N LEU A 487 11.45 17.57 27.04
CA LEU A 487 11.97 16.69 26.00
C LEU A 487 13.00 15.71 26.55
N ASP A 488 13.82 16.13 27.53
CA ASP A 488 14.76 15.25 28.22
C ASP A 488 14.05 14.13 28.99
N ALA A 489 12.98 14.46 29.73
CA ALA A 489 12.15 13.48 30.43
C ALA A 489 11.46 12.50 29.46
N ALA A 490 10.96 13.00 28.33
CA ALA A 490 10.38 12.17 27.28
C ALA A 490 11.40 11.21 26.67
N ALA A 491 12.62 11.69 26.41
CA ALA A 491 13.73 10.88 25.92
C ALA A 491 14.06 9.74 26.88
N LEU A 492 14.13 10.01 28.19
CA LEU A 492 14.39 8.99 29.21
C LEU A 492 13.36 7.86 29.18
N VAL A 493 12.06 8.20 29.10
CA VAL A 493 10.98 7.21 28.99
C VAL A 493 11.08 6.43 27.68
N ALA A 494 11.33 7.12 26.56
CA ALA A 494 11.45 6.50 25.25
C ALA A 494 12.61 5.49 25.17
N LEU A 495 13.78 5.85 25.69
CA LEU A 495 14.94 4.98 25.77
C LEU A 495 14.69 3.76 26.68
N GLY A 496 13.94 3.94 27.78
CA GLY A 496 13.51 2.83 28.65
C GLY A 496 12.61 1.82 27.94
N VAL A 497 11.62 2.30 27.18
CA VAL A 497 10.74 1.47 26.35
C VAL A 497 11.53 0.72 25.28
N ARG A 498 12.45 1.41 24.60
CA ARG A 498 13.28 0.82 23.56
C ARG A 498 14.16 -0.32 24.08
N ARG A 499 14.78 -0.14 25.25
CA ARG A 499 15.55 -1.21 25.94
C ARG A 499 14.69 -2.43 26.27
N SER A 500 13.40 -2.23 26.53
CA SER A 500 12.44 -3.31 26.79
C SER A 500 11.89 -3.97 25.52
N GLY A 501 12.36 -3.57 24.33
CA GLY A 501 11.93 -4.11 23.04
C GLY A 501 10.61 -3.55 22.50
N GLY A 502 10.16 -2.40 23.01
CA GLY A 502 9.01 -1.66 22.49
C GLY A 502 9.41 -0.56 21.51
N ASN A 503 8.43 -0.02 20.78
CA ASN A 503 8.63 1.08 19.84
C ASN A 503 8.10 2.39 20.44
N PRO A 504 8.95 3.29 20.95
CA PRO A 504 8.50 4.56 21.50
C PRO A 504 8.16 5.56 20.39
N VAL A 505 7.10 6.36 20.60
CA VAL A 505 6.73 7.52 19.79
C VAL A 505 6.46 8.69 20.73
N ILE A 506 7.10 9.83 20.50
CA ILE A 506 6.93 11.04 21.30
C ILE A 506 5.93 11.96 20.58
N VAL A 507 4.88 12.38 21.28
CA VAL A 507 3.88 13.32 20.79
C VAL A 507 3.93 14.56 21.66
N LEU A 508 4.37 15.68 21.09
CA LEU A 508 4.58 16.95 21.78
C LEU A 508 3.47 17.93 21.43
N LEU A 509 2.79 18.46 22.44
CA LEU A 509 1.75 19.49 22.32
C LEU A 509 2.29 20.79 22.95
N THR A 510 2.69 21.74 22.12
CA THR A 510 3.31 23.00 22.57
C THR A 510 3.20 24.09 21.50
N ASP A 511 3.18 25.35 21.91
CA ASP A 511 3.33 26.52 21.02
C ASP A 511 4.82 26.81 20.68
N GLY A 512 5.73 26.03 21.25
CA GLY A 512 7.18 26.12 21.07
C GLY A 512 7.84 27.30 21.77
N ARG A 513 7.12 28.00 22.67
CA ARG A 513 7.65 29.17 23.39
C ARG A 513 8.22 28.79 24.75
N ALA A 514 9.44 28.25 24.75
CA ALA A 514 10.16 27.98 25.99
C ALA A 514 10.49 29.30 26.74
N ASN A 515 10.19 29.34 28.03
CA ASN A 515 10.42 30.52 28.90
C ASN A 515 11.30 30.22 30.12
N VAL A 516 11.55 28.93 30.41
CA VAL A 516 12.39 28.47 31.52
C VAL A 516 13.50 27.57 30.99
N ALA A 517 14.74 27.95 31.29
CA ALA A 517 15.92 27.16 30.96
C ALA A 517 16.10 25.97 31.94
N ARG A 518 16.97 25.02 31.62
CA ARG A 518 17.32 23.85 32.46
C ARG A 518 17.84 24.24 33.83
N SER A 519 18.45 25.43 33.96
CA SER A 519 18.89 26.01 35.23
C SER A 519 17.76 26.49 36.13
N GLY A 520 16.51 26.47 35.66
CA GLY A 520 15.34 26.98 36.38
C GLY A 520 15.19 28.50 36.36
N LEU A 521 16.14 29.21 35.73
CA LEU A 521 16.10 30.66 35.55
C LEU A 521 15.20 31.06 34.37
N GLY A 522 14.52 32.20 34.50
CA GLY A 522 13.71 32.78 33.42
C GLY A 522 14.59 33.36 32.32
N GLY A 523 14.28 33.06 31.05
CA GLY A 523 15.04 33.56 29.91
C GLY A 523 14.62 32.93 28.59
N ARG A 524 13.82 33.66 27.79
CA ARG A 524 13.23 33.14 26.54
C ARG A 524 14.26 32.73 25.47
N ALA A 525 15.36 33.47 25.35
CA ALA A 525 16.40 33.16 24.36
C ALA A 525 17.14 31.86 24.70
N LEU A 526 17.69 31.78 25.92
CA LEU A 526 18.39 30.60 26.41
C LEU A 526 17.48 29.35 26.46
N ALA A 527 16.25 29.49 26.98
CA ALA A 527 15.29 28.40 27.04
C ALA A 527 14.89 27.88 25.64
N GLY A 528 14.77 28.79 24.65
CA GLY A 528 14.52 28.45 23.27
C GLY A 528 15.67 27.66 22.64
N GLU A 529 16.91 28.10 22.84
CA GLU A 529 18.09 27.39 22.33
C GLU A 529 18.24 26.00 22.95
N GLU A 530 18.04 25.88 24.26
CA GLU A 530 18.07 24.59 24.96
C GLU A 530 16.98 23.63 24.48
N ALA A 531 15.77 24.14 24.19
CA ALA A 531 14.69 23.33 23.64
C ALA A 531 15.01 22.80 22.23
N LEU A 532 15.60 23.65 21.37
CA LEU A 532 16.08 23.25 20.05
C LEU A 532 17.21 22.21 20.15
N ALA A 533 18.14 22.39 21.09
CA ALA A 533 19.21 21.42 21.35
C ALA A 533 18.65 20.06 21.81
N ALA A 534 17.64 20.04 22.68
CA ALA A 534 16.95 18.83 23.09
C ALA A 534 16.23 18.16 21.91
N GLY A 535 15.59 18.93 21.02
CA GLY A 535 15.01 18.42 19.77
C GLY A 535 16.05 17.73 18.87
N ARG A 536 17.22 18.35 18.66
CA ARG A 536 18.33 17.73 17.91
C ARG A 536 18.83 16.43 18.55
N LEU A 537 18.79 16.33 19.87
CA LEU A 537 19.18 15.13 20.60
C LEU A 537 18.19 13.98 20.40
N LEU A 538 16.88 14.26 20.37
CA LEU A 538 15.86 13.27 19.99
C LEU A 538 16.11 12.71 18.58
N ARG A 539 16.44 13.60 17.63
CA ARG A 539 16.82 13.23 16.26
C ARG A 539 18.06 12.34 16.23
N ALA A 540 19.14 12.74 16.90
CA ALA A 540 20.38 11.96 16.95
C ALA A 540 20.17 10.56 17.55
N GLN A 541 19.22 10.42 18.47
CA GLN A 541 18.84 9.14 19.06
C GLN A 541 17.86 8.31 18.21
N GLY A 542 17.38 8.85 17.07
CA GLY A 542 16.42 8.19 16.19
C GLY A 542 15.04 7.99 16.83
N LEU A 543 14.62 8.89 17.72
CA LEU A 543 13.32 8.84 18.37
C LEU A 543 12.25 9.50 17.50
N ARG A 544 11.24 8.72 17.09
CA ARG A 544 10.11 9.23 16.30
C ARG A 544 9.33 10.26 17.11
N THR A 545 9.22 11.46 16.57
CA THR A 545 8.62 12.62 17.25
C THR A 545 7.59 13.28 16.35
N LEU A 546 6.44 13.63 16.93
CA LEU A 546 5.37 14.43 16.31
C LEU A 546 5.20 15.70 17.15
N VAL A 547 5.20 16.86 16.49
CA VAL A 547 4.96 18.16 17.12
C VAL A 547 3.60 18.68 16.67
N ILE A 548 2.71 18.89 17.63
CA ILE A 548 1.39 19.48 17.48
C ILE A 548 1.48 20.91 18.00
N ASP A 549 1.35 21.87 17.09
CA ASP A 549 1.42 23.29 17.42
C ASP A 549 0.09 23.77 18.00
N THR A 550 0.11 24.21 19.25
CA THR A 550 -1.06 24.76 19.97
C THR A 550 -1.11 26.29 19.95
N GLY A 551 -0.22 26.95 19.21
CA GLY A 551 -0.08 28.40 19.13
C GLY A 551 -0.80 29.06 17.95
N ASN A 552 -1.24 30.31 18.14
CA ASN A 552 -1.84 31.13 17.07
C ASN A 552 -0.80 31.63 16.03
N ARG A 553 0.50 31.46 16.29
CA ARG A 553 1.59 31.84 15.37
C ARG A 553 2.58 30.67 15.26
N PRO A 554 2.86 30.16 14.04
CA PRO A 554 3.54 28.89 13.85
C PRO A 554 5.06 28.91 14.11
N ASP A 555 5.65 30.04 14.50
CA ASP A 555 7.10 30.23 14.45
C ASP A 555 7.90 29.37 15.46
N GLY A 556 7.34 29.10 16.64
CA GLY A 556 8.05 28.39 17.72
C GLY A 556 8.05 26.87 17.52
N ALA A 557 6.86 26.29 17.44
CA ALA A 557 6.66 24.84 17.30
C ALA A 557 7.25 24.30 15.98
N ARG A 558 7.19 25.08 14.89
CA ARG A 558 7.78 24.70 13.59
C ARG A 558 9.29 24.57 13.66
N ARG A 559 9.99 25.54 14.27
CA ARG A 559 11.46 25.48 14.45
C ARG A 559 11.88 24.27 15.29
N LEU A 560 11.09 23.94 16.31
CA LEU A 560 11.33 22.75 17.12
C LEU A 560 11.12 21.45 16.35
N ALA A 561 10.07 21.40 15.53
CA ALA A 561 9.81 20.26 14.65
C ALA A 561 10.95 20.07 13.64
N GLU A 562 11.44 21.14 13.02
CA GLU A 562 12.59 21.12 12.12
C GLU A 562 13.86 20.64 12.83
N ALA A 563 14.14 21.13 14.04
CA ALA A 563 15.29 20.70 14.83
C ALA A 563 15.25 19.21 15.20
N ALA A 564 14.05 18.68 15.49
CA ALA A 564 13.83 17.27 15.80
C ALA A 564 13.65 16.37 14.56
N GLN A 565 13.59 16.94 13.35
CA GLN A 565 13.05 16.26 12.16
C GLN A 565 11.71 15.54 12.44
N ALA A 566 10.88 16.19 13.26
CA ALA A 566 9.58 15.70 13.64
C ALA A 566 8.54 16.03 12.57
N ARG A 567 7.47 15.24 12.51
CA ARG A 567 6.28 15.63 11.75
C ARG A 567 5.66 16.85 12.44
N TYR A 568 5.40 17.90 11.69
CA TYR A 568 4.75 19.11 12.18
C TYR A 568 3.26 19.08 11.83
N CYS A 569 2.41 19.35 12.81
CA CYS A 569 0.97 19.47 12.63
C CYS A 569 0.52 20.79 13.27
N PRO A 570 0.13 21.82 12.49
CA PRO A 570 -0.55 22.97 13.05
C PRO A 570 -1.92 22.54 13.58
N LEU A 571 -2.43 23.19 14.63
CA LEU A 571 -3.78 22.97 15.14
C LEU A 571 -4.68 24.16 14.75
N PRO A 572 -5.16 24.26 13.49
CA PRO A 572 -6.09 25.30 13.09
C PRO A 572 -7.52 24.85 13.45
N HIS A 573 -8.10 25.37 14.53
CA HIS A 573 -9.51 25.09 14.91
C HIS A 573 -9.94 23.63 14.64
N ALA A 574 -9.12 22.67 15.09
CA ALA A 574 -9.05 21.38 14.44
C ALA A 574 -10.02 20.39 15.10
N ASP A 575 -10.96 19.91 14.30
CA ASP A 575 -11.72 18.71 14.57
C ASP A 575 -10.79 17.57 15.03
N ALA A 576 -11.15 16.94 16.14
CA ALA A 576 -10.32 15.99 16.86
C ALA A 576 -10.01 14.72 16.02
N GLY A 577 -10.73 14.50 14.91
CA GLY A 577 -10.41 13.49 13.89
C GLY A 577 -9.10 13.74 13.12
N SER A 578 -8.78 15.00 12.78
CA SER A 578 -7.56 15.35 12.02
C SER A 578 -6.28 15.12 12.85
N LEU A 579 -6.35 15.38 14.16
CA LEU A 579 -5.25 15.08 15.09
C LEU A 579 -4.98 13.58 15.19
N SER A 580 -6.06 12.79 15.19
CA SER A 580 -5.95 11.34 15.24
C SER A 580 -5.21 10.77 14.03
N ALA A 581 -5.57 11.23 12.82
CA ALA A 581 -4.90 10.83 11.58
C ALA A 581 -3.38 11.15 11.58
N ALA A 582 -2.99 12.34 12.06
CA ALA A 582 -1.58 12.73 12.15
C ALA A 582 -0.77 11.84 13.10
N VAL A 583 -1.35 11.46 14.25
CA VAL A 583 -0.72 10.55 15.22
C VAL A 583 -0.68 9.11 14.70
N ARG A 584 -1.72 8.65 13.98
CA ARG A 584 -1.71 7.32 13.33
C ARG A 584 -0.55 7.19 12.35
N ALA A 585 -0.35 8.20 11.51
CA ALA A 585 0.74 8.19 10.54
C ALA A 585 2.14 8.37 11.18
N ALA A 586 2.24 8.89 12.40
CA ALA A 586 3.48 8.91 13.18
C ALA A 586 3.75 7.61 13.96
N THR A 587 2.71 6.81 14.21
CA THR A 587 2.77 5.56 15.00
C THR A 587 2.81 4.28 14.15
N ALA A 588 2.34 4.34 12.90
CA ALA A 588 2.56 3.32 11.86
C ALA A 588 4.05 3.07 11.65
#